data_AF-A0A2M7UCC1-F1
#
_entry.id   AF-A0A2M7UCC1-F1
#
_cell.length_a   1.000
_cell.length_b   1.000
_cell.length_c   1.000
_cell.angle_alpha   90.00
_cell.angle_beta   90.00
_cell.angle_gamma   90.00
#
_symmetry.space_group_name_H-M   'P 1'
#
loop_
_entity.id
_entity.type
_entity.pdbx_description
1 polymer ?
#
loop_
_entity_poly.entity_id
_entity_poly.type
_entity_poly.pdbx_seq_one_letter_code
_entity_poly.pdbx_strand_id
1 'polypeptide(L)'
;MFLQSILPKNAFLLTVVVILTRFSAGNAVLASDVLTGRVLSDVSREPIPGANIQLVGQTTGTMSDDYGNYSLSVEKLPVDLTVTHIAFQPRQIHIVLGGTHDIRLKPNVLSGQDILVTANRAISGQTPIAFTEIGVEDIKDNYNHQDVPMVLRESPGVYAYSDAGNGVGYTYVTIRGFKQDRIGVMLNGIPLNDPEAHAVYWVDHGDILASSGGIQIQRGVGNALYGAATFGGSINMVTEVQDLPAGVAVKTGYGNYLQSGPELSLPSLKMSMSYAGDAMVMGIPVAMYARISRLNSEGYRSGSGTGQYSGHLAMEWNSPKSSTRIEGFIGDEVTHFAWDGIAPAYGFDLTDRNDRRYNFYADPDYNGGLRAANKDVFQQWILSLKHIRQMGSGYLGTTIYHV
;
A
#
# COMPACT_ATOMS: atom_id res chain seq x y z
N MET A 1 40.14 -93.57 -2.81
CA MET A 1 40.44 -94.60 -1.79
C MET A 1 39.66 -94.23 -0.54
N PHE A 2 38.56 -94.95 -0.28
CA PHE A 2 37.79 -95.11 0.99
C PHE A 2 37.24 -93.85 1.71
N LEU A 3 36.10 -93.86 2.40
CA LEU A 3 34.84 -94.60 2.45
C LEU A 3 34.04 -93.89 3.58
N GLN A 4 32.70 -93.95 3.52
CA GLN A 4 31.78 -94.22 4.65
C GLN A 4 32.11 -93.66 6.06
N SER A 5 31.25 -92.78 6.58
CA SER A 5 30.15 -93.09 7.52
C SER A 5 30.63 -93.39 8.95
N ILE A 6 29.89 -92.89 9.95
CA ILE A 6 29.54 -93.51 11.23
C ILE A 6 29.14 -92.40 12.21
N LEU A 7 27.82 -92.34 12.47
CA LEU A 7 27.25 -91.88 13.73
C LEU A 7 27.24 -93.06 14.72
N PRO A 8 27.32 -92.78 16.02
CA PRO A 8 26.35 -93.34 16.97
C PRO A 8 25.78 -92.19 17.83
N LYS A 9 24.46 -91.96 17.97
CA LYS A 9 23.39 -92.73 18.63
C LYS A 9 23.66 -93.14 20.09
N ASN A 10 22.97 -92.39 20.96
CA ASN A 10 22.40 -92.76 22.28
C ASN A 10 23.37 -92.76 23.47
N ALA A 11 23.02 -92.31 24.68
CA ALA A 11 21.91 -91.54 25.23
C ALA A 11 22.23 -91.34 26.73
N PHE A 12 21.66 -90.31 27.35
CA PHE A 12 21.27 -90.27 28.77
C PHE A 12 22.39 -90.16 29.85
N LEU A 13 22.54 -88.99 30.48
CA LEU A 13 22.04 -88.73 31.85
C LEU A 13 22.48 -87.33 32.38
N LEU A 14 21.49 -86.64 32.98
CA LEU A 14 21.57 -85.72 34.13
C LEU A 14 22.50 -84.48 34.12
N THR A 15 21.86 -83.31 34.04
CA THR A 15 21.90 -82.22 35.04
C THR A 15 23.27 -81.69 35.48
N VAL A 16 23.61 -80.45 35.12
CA VAL A 16 23.95 -79.32 36.03
C VAL A 16 24.06 -78.02 35.20
N VAL A 17 23.15 -77.08 35.48
CA VAL A 17 23.30 -75.61 35.58
C VAL A 17 24.48 -74.94 34.86
N VAL A 18 24.20 -73.96 33.96
CA VAL A 18 24.70 -72.55 33.96
C VAL A 18 24.42 -71.87 32.60
N ILE A 19 23.45 -70.94 32.64
CA ILE A 19 23.40 -69.61 31.98
C ILE A 19 23.42 -69.55 30.44
N LEU A 20 22.21 -69.49 29.88
CA LEU A 20 21.88 -68.80 28.63
C LEU A 20 21.48 -67.34 28.96
N THR A 21 22.38 -66.38 28.79
CA THR A 21 22.01 -64.96 28.63
C THR A 21 21.91 -64.67 27.14
N ARG A 22 20.72 -64.86 26.59
CA ARG A 22 20.36 -64.27 25.29
C ARG A 22 20.17 -62.77 25.49
N PHE A 23 20.97 -62.02 24.74
CA PHE A 23 20.81 -60.60 24.49
C PHE A 23 19.48 -60.38 23.76
N SER A 24 18.44 -59.98 24.48
CA SER A 24 17.23 -59.39 23.89
C SER A 24 17.41 -57.87 23.92
N ALA A 25 17.90 -57.32 22.82
CA ALA A 25 17.81 -55.89 22.56
C ALA A 25 16.32 -55.53 22.44
N GLY A 26 15.75 -54.95 23.49
CA GLY A 26 14.46 -54.29 23.41
C GLY A 26 14.60 -53.08 22.50
N ASN A 27 13.96 -53.12 21.33
CA ASN A 27 13.71 -51.90 20.57
C ASN A 27 12.80 -51.02 21.42
N ALA A 28 13.35 -49.96 22.00
CA ALA A 28 12.55 -48.87 22.52
C ALA A 28 11.85 -48.23 21.31
N VAL A 29 10.56 -48.48 21.16
CA VAL A 29 9.71 -47.68 20.27
C VAL A 29 9.73 -46.27 20.86
N LEU A 30 10.34 -45.33 20.16
CA LEU A 30 10.17 -43.92 20.47
C LEU A 30 8.68 -43.63 20.30
N ALA A 31 7.99 -43.34 21.40
CA ALA A 31 6.59 -42.95 21.36
C ALA A 31 6.52 -41.57 20.68
N SER A 32 5.92 -41.53 19.50
CA SER A 32 5.54 -40.28 18.85
C SER A 32 4.22 -39.79 19.45
N ASP A 33 4.19 -38.55 19.92
CA ASP A 33 2.94 -37.93 20.35
C ASP A 33 2.13 -37.53 19.11
N VAL A 34 0.82 -37.79 19.14
CA VAL A 34 -0.09 -37.44 18.03
C VAL A 34 -0.89 -36.21 18.41
N LEU A 35 -0.69 -35.14 17.65
CA LEU A 35 -1.48 -33.92 17.72
C LEU A 35 -2.69 -34.08 16.80
N THR A 36 -3.89 -33.89 17.35
CA THR A 36 -5.15 -33.93 16.59
C THR A 36 -5.90 -32.62 16.76
N GLY A 37 -6.92 -32.35 15.94
CA GLY A 37 -7.75 -31.17 16.13
C GLY A 37 -8.52 -30.80 14.87
N ARG A 38 -9.25 -29.69 14.93
CA ARG A 38 -9.92 -29.10 13.76
C ARG A 38 -9.38 -27.73 13.42
N VAL A 39 -9.26 -27.47 12.12
CA VAL A 39 -9.00 -26.14 11.56
C VAL A 39 -10.33 -25.51 11.17
N LEU A 40 -10.65 -24.38 11.79
CA LEU A 40 -11.93 -23.68 11.64
C LEU A 40 -11.71 -22.21 11.23
N SER A 41 -12.67 -21.65 10.51
CA SER A 41 -12.75 -20.21 10.27
C SER A 41 -13.10 -19.50 11.59
N ASP A 42 -12.32 -18.47 11.94
CA ASP A 42 -12.59 -17.66 13.15
C ASP A 42 -13.90 -16.87 13.02
N VAL A 43 -14.31 -16.58 11.78
CA VAL A 43 -15.52 -15.82 11.44
C VAL A 43 -16.73 -16.73 11.24
N SER A 44 -16.73 -17.58 10.21
CA SER A 44 -17.90 -18.40 9.86
C SER A 44 -18.08 -19.63 10.76
N ARG A 45 -17.06 -20.01 11.52
CA ARG A 45 -17.00 -21.26 12.32
C ARG A 45 -17.09 -22.54 11.49
N GLU A 46 -17.04 -22.43 10.17
CA GLU A 46 -17.01 -23.56 9.25
C GLU A 46 -15.63 -24.24 9.26
N PRO A 47 -15.58 -25.56 9.02
CA PRO A 47 -14.33 -26.28 8.84
C PRO A 47 -13.57 -25.77 7.61
N ILE A 48 -12.23 -25.70 7.74
CA ILE A 48 -11.33 -25.32 6.65
C ILE A 48 -10.67 -26.58 6.11
N PRO A 49 -11.13 -27.11 4.97
CA PRO A 49 -10.47 -28.23 4.32
C PRO A 49 -9.18 -27.80 3.63
N GLY A 50 -8.17 -28.68 3.59
CA GLY A 50 -6.94 -28.42 2.85
C GLY A 50 -5.96 -27.43 3.49
N ALA A 51 -6.13 -27.08 4.77
CA ALA A 51 -5.16 -26.25 5.50
C ALA A 51 -3.87 -27.06 5.75
N ASN A 52 -2.72 -26.47 5.45
CA ASN A 52 -1.41 -27.07 5.67
C ASN A 52 -0.91 -26.75 7.08
N ILE A 53 -0.62 -27.78 7.88
CA ILE A 53 -0.13 -27.68 9.26
C ILE A 53 1.29 -28.24 9.30
N GLN A 54 2.27 -27.40 9.56
CA GLN A 54 3.68 -27.76 9.45
C GLN A 54 4.47 -27.37 10.70
N LEU A 55 5.44 -28.20 11.10
CA LEU A 55 6.41 -27.87 12.14
C LEU A 55 7.37 -26.77 11.66
N VAL A 56 7.54 -25.72 12.46
CA VAL A 56 8.44 -24.60 12.12
C VAL A 56 9.87 -25.13 11.92
N GLY A 57 10.45 -24.86 10.74
CA GLY A 57 11.82 -25.27 10.40
C GLY A 57 11.99 -26.75 10.00
N GLN A 58 10.89 -27.52 9.87
CA GLN A 58 10.93 -28.91 9.43
C GLN A 58 10.03 -29.15 8.22
N THR A 59 10.31 -30.19 7.44
CA THR A 59 9.44 -30.63 6.32
C THR A 59 8.27 -31.50 6.79
N THR A 60 8.23 -31.84 8.08
CA THR A 60 7.18 -32.67 8.68
C THR A 60 5.91 -31.83 8.88
N GLY A 61 4.81 -32.28 8.28
CA GLY A 61 3.51 -31.60 8.32
C GLY A 61 2.37 -32.52 7.91
N THR A 62 1.15 -32.02 8.01
CA THR A 62 -0.09 -32.70 7.63
C THR A 62 -1.05 -31.69 7.00
N MET A 63 -2.15 -32.18 6.41
CA MET A 63 -3.20 -31.35 5.85
C MET A 63 -4.53 -31.66 6.53
N SER A 64 -5.40 -30.67 6.69
CA SER A 64 -6.76 -30.91 7.17
C SER A 64 -7.64 -31.61 6.10
N ASP A 65 -8.52 -32.50 6.56
CA ASP A 65 -9.49 -33.22 5.73
C ASP A 65 -10.71 -32.35 5.33
N ASP A 66 -11.66 -32.92 4.61
CA ASP A 66 -12.89 -32.25 4.16
C ASP A 66 -13.77 -31.70 5.30
N TYR A 67 -13.58 -32.20 6.52
CA TYR A 67 -14.27 -31.76 7.73
C TYR A 67 -13.37 -30.90 8.63
N GLY A 68 -12.21 -30.48 8.13
CA GLY A 68 -11.23 -29.65 8.82
C GLY A 68 -10.41 -30.40 9.88
N ASN A 69 -10.57 -31.72 10.06
CA ASN A 69 -9.78 -32.46 11.04
C ASN A 69 -8.35 -32.66 10.54
N TYR A 70 -7.38 -32.63 11.46
CA TYR A 70 -5.99 -32.95 11.17
C TYR A 70 -5.41 -33.93 12.19
N SER A 71 -4.35 -34.64 11.77
CA SER A 71 -3.55 -35.51 12.63
C SER A 71 -2.08 -35.40 12.24
N LEU A 72 -1.22 -35.05 13.20
CA LEU A 72 0.21 -34.84 13.02
C LEU A 72 0.99 -35.58 14.10
N SER A 73 1.89 -36.47 13.68
CA SER A 73 2.79 -37.18 14.58
C SER A 73 4.04 -36.33 14.83
N VAL A 74 4.36 -36.07 16.10
CA VAL A 74 5.53 -35.29 16.53
C VAL A 74 6.45 -36.13 17.40
N GLU A 75 7.76 -35.99 17.21
CA GLU A 75 8.76 -36.79 17.93
C GLU A 75 9.00 -36.29 19.36
N LYS A 76 8.86 -34.97 19.59
CA LYS A 76 9.10 -34.30 20.87
C LYS A 76 8.19 -33.09 21.00
N LEU A 77 7.80 -32.79 22.24
CA LEU A 77 7.11 -31.56 22.65
C LEU A 77 8.01 -30.75 23.59
N PRO A 78 7.87 -29.41 23.68
CA PRO A 78 6.96 -28.54 22.95
C PRO A 78 7.37 -28.31 21.49
N VAL A 79 6.42 -27.88 20.65
CA VAL A 79 6.66 -27.55 19.22
C VAL A 79 5.91 -26.30 18.78
N ASP A 80 6.46 -25.61 17.79
CA ASP A 80 5.77 -24.54 17.08
C ASP A 80 5.21 -25.07 15.74
N LEU A 81 3.91 -24.86 15.52
CA LEU A 81 3.26 -25.18 14.25
C LEU A 81 2.94 -23.89 13.49
N THR A 82 3.21 -23.90 12.20
CA THR A 82 2.70 -22.91 11.24
C THR A 82 1.55 -23.53 10.46
N VAL A 83 0.40 -22.85 10.49
CA VAL A 83 -0.80 -23.26 9.77
C VAL A 83 -1.04 -22.25 8.66
N THR A 84 -1.13 -22.75 7.42
CA THR A 84 -1.29 -21.95 6.21
C THR A 84 -2.43 -22.47 5.36
N HIS A 85 -3.16 -21.57 4.73
CA HIS A 85 -4.16 -21.90 3.73
C HIS A 85 -4.28 -20.71 2.78
N ILE A 86 -4.54 -20.95 1.50
CA ILE A 86 -4.56 -19.89 0.48
C ILE A 86 -5.51 -18.73 0.86
N ALA A 87 -6.70 -19.06 1.37
CA ALA A 87 -7.73 -18.10 1.75
C ALA A 87 -7.68 -17.63 3.23
N PHE A 88 -6.60 -17.91 3.98
CA PHE A 88 -6.51 -17.55 5.40
C PHE A 88 -5.12 -17.03 5.79
N GLN A 89 -5.07 -16.13 6.77
CA GLN A 89 -3.80 -15.57 7.25
C GLN A 89 -2.99 -16.68 7.94
N PRO A 90 -1.66 -16.79 7.65
CA PRO A 90 -0.81 -17.75 8.33
C PRO A 90 -0.86 -17.54 9.85
N ARG A 91 -0.97 -18.63 10.60
CA ARG A 91 -1.00 -18.59 12.07
C ARG A 91 0.07 -19.50 12.63
N GLN A 92 0.91 -18.95 13.51
CA GLN A 92 1.81 -19.74 14.34
C GLN A 92 1.17 -20.05 15.69
N ILE A 93 1.32 -21.29 16.16
CA ILE A 93 0.83 -21.76 17.46
C ILE A 93 1.93 -22.53 18.19
N HIS A 94 2.08 -22.25 19.47
CA HIS A 94 3.00 -22.94 20.36
C HIS A 94 2.25 -24.05 21.11
N ILE A 95 2.63 -25.30 20.93
CA ILE A 95 2.00 -26.47 21.56
C ILE A 95 2.95 -27.08 22.58
N VAL A 96 2.50 -27.10 23.84
CA VAL A 96 3.27 -27.59 24.99
C VAL A 96 2.92 -29.02 25.38
N LEU A 97 1.68 -29.44 25.15
CA LEU A 97 1.15 -30.74 25.54
C LEU A 97 0.51 -31.46 24.35
N GLY A 98 0.61 -32.79 24.33
CA GLY A 98 -0.04 -33.63 23.33
C GLY A 98 -1.56 -33.60 23.45
N GLY A 99 -2.26 -34.12 22.43
CA GLY A 99 -3.72 -34.22 22.42
C GLY A 99 -4.39 -33.35 21.36
N THR A 100 -5.61 -32.90 21.65
CA THR A 100 -6.49 -32.22 20.69
C THR A 100 -6.40 -30.70 20.81
N HIS A 101 -6.08 -30.02 19.71
CA HIS A 101 -5.94 -28.57 19.63
C HIS A 101 -6.73 -28.00 18.44
N ASP A 102 -7.81 -27.28 18.71
CA ASP A 102 -8.56 -26.61 17.64
C ASP A 102 -7.90 -25.30 17.23
N ILE A 103 -7.72 -25.11 15.93
CA ILE A 103 -7.00 -24.00 15.32
C ILE A 103 -8.00 -23.12 14.59
N ARG A 104 -8.04 -21.83 14.97
CA ARG A 104 -8.87 -20.84 14.27
C ARG A 104 -8.02 -19.99 13.35
N LEU A 105 -8.40 -19.92 12.08
CA LEU A 105 -7.73 -19.05 11.11
C LEU A 105 -8.62 -17.86 10.78
N LYS A 106 -8.00 -16.69 10.67
CA LYS A 106 -8.67 -15.50 10.16
C LYS A 106 -8.70 -15.56 8.64
N PRO A 107 -9.87 -15.36 7.98
CA PRO A 107 -9.93 -15.27 6.54
C PRO A 107 -8.91 -14.24 6.04
N ASN A 108 -8.15 -14.63 5.03
CA ASN A 108 -7.37 -13.72 4.23
C ASN A 108 -8.29 -13.34 3.10
N VAL A 109 -8.61 -12.05 2.98
CA VAL A 109 -9.22 -11.57 1.75
C VAL A 109 -8.13 -11.74 0.70
N LEU A 110 -8.20 -12.84 -0.04
CA LEU A 110 -7.41 -12.95 -1.26
C LEU A 110 -7.91 -11.81 -2.15
N SER A 111 -7.13 -10.72 -2.21
CA SER A 111 -7.21 -9.77 -3.31
C SER A 111 -7.05 -10.59 -4.57
N GLY A 112 -8.18 -10.90 -5.22
CA GLY A 112 -8.14 -11.36 -6.60
C GLY A 112 -7.36 -10.31 -7.36
N GLN A 113 -6.38 -10.74 -8.16
CA GLN A 113 -5.58 -9.90 -9.07
C GLN A 113 -6.37 -8.65 -9.42
N ASP A 114 -5.89 -7.48 -8.99
CA ASP A 114 -6.54 -6.18 -9.17
C ASP A 114 -7.39 -6.19 -10.44
N ILE A 115 -8.70 -6.41 -10.27
CA ILE A 115 -9.66 -6.23 -11.35
C ILE A 115 -9.87 -4.72 -11.42
N LEU A 116 -8.81 -3.97 -11.68
CA LEU A 116 -8.80 -2.52 -11.64
C LEU A 116 -7.90 -1.98 -12.76
N VAL A 117 -8.58 -1.44 -13.79
CA VAL A 117 -8.06 -0.43 -14.75
C VAL A 117 -7.07 -0.93 -15.81
N THR A 118 -7.39 -1.98 -16.57
CA THR A 118 -6.58 -2.36 -17.74
C THR A 118 -6.78 -1.44 -18.96
N ALA A 119 -7.93 -0.76 -19.09
CA ALA A 119 -8.21 0.04 -20.31
C ALA A 119 -7.31 1.29 -20.43
N ASN A 120 -7.00 1.92 -19.28
CA ASN A 120 -6.30 3.21 -19.23
C ASN A 120 -4.86 3.08 -18.74
N ARG A 121 -4.35 1.87 -18.51
CA ARG A 121 -3.00 1.63 -17.99
C ARG A 121 -2.13 0.99 -19.06
N ALA A 122 -0.97 1.57 -19.31
CA ALA A 122 0.03 1.00 -20.19
C ALA A 122 0.70 -0.19 -19.51
N ILE A 123 0.95 -1.26 -20.28
CA ILE A 123 1.60 -2.49 -19.82
C ILE A 123 2.92 -2.65 -20.55
N SER A 124 3.99 -2.92 -19.79
CA SER A 124 5.34 -3.08 -20.35
C SER A 124 5.39 -4.22 -21.37
N GLY A 125 6.00 -3.96 -22.52
CA GLY A 125 6.10 -4.94 -23.62
C GLY A 125 4.80 -5.20 -24.40
N GLN A 126 3.67 -4.61 -23.99
CA GLN A 126 2.39 -4.77 -24.69
C GLN A 126 1.86 -3.44 -25.24
N THR A 127 1.92 -2.37 -24.44
CA THR A 127 1.44 -1.04 -24.85
C THR A 127 2.58 -0.26 -25.50
N PRO A 128 2.44 0.18 -26.78
CA PRO A 128 3.50 0.85 -27.52
C PRO A 128 3.58 2.36 -27.17
N ILE A 129 3.60 2.69 -25.89
CA ILE A 129 3.66 4.07 -25.38
C ILE A 129 4.79 4.16 -24.36
N ALA A 130 5.49 5.31 -24.32
CA ALA A 130 6.50 5.56 -23.30
C ALA A 130 5.83 5.93 -21.97
N PHE A 131 5.92 5.06 -20.96
CA PHE A 131 5.33 5.30 -19.64
C PHE A 131 6.33 5.10 -18.50
N THR A 132 6.00 5.63 -17.33
CA THR A 132 6.69 5.41 -16.06
C THR A 132 5.64 5.04 -15.02
N GLU A 133 5.95 4.06 -14.18
CA GLU A 133 5.16 3.73 -12.99
C GLU A 133 5.95 4.12 -11.75
N ILE A 134 5.29 4.82 -10.85
CA ILE A 134 5.80 5.19 -9.53
C ILE A 134 4.97 4.38 -8.53
N GLY A 135 5.60 3.42 -7.87
CA GLY A 135 4.93 2.53 -6.93
C GLY A 135 4.70 3.17 -5.56
N VAL A 136 3.89 2.51 -4.72
CA VAL A 136 3.61 2.98 -3.35
C VAL A 136 4.88 3.20 -2.53
N GLU A 137 5.89 2.33 -2.66
CA GLU A 137 7.15 2.47 -1.91
C GLU A 137 7.97 3.66 -2.41
N ASP A 138 8.07 3.87 -3.73
CA ASP A 138 8.72 5.06 -4.29
C ASP A 138 8.03 6.36 -3.85
N ILE A 139 6.69 6.35 -3.77
CA ILE A 139 5.92 7.47 -3.23
C ILE A 139 6.29 7.66 -1.76
N LYS A 140 6.21 6.62 -0.92
CA LYS A 140 6.52 6.70 0.53
C LYS A 140 7.92 7.25 0.81
N ASP A 141 8.91 6.83 0.05
CA ASP A 141 10.31 7.23 0.24
C ASP A 141 10.58 8.68 -0.17
N ASN A 142 9.88 9.18 -1.19
CA ASN A 142 10.09 10.53 -1.72
C ASN A 142 9.07 11.56 -1.20
N TYR A 143 7.96 11.10 -0.63
CA TYR A 143 6.87 11.94 -0.17
C TYR A 143 7.17 12.58 1.19
N ASN A 144 7.55 13.85 1.14
CA ASN A 144 7.69 14.79 2.25
C ASN A 144 6.55 15.83 2.30
N HIS A 145 5.40 15.50 1.69
CA HIS A 145 4.17 16.30 1.72
C HIS A 145 4.11 17.44 0.73
N GLN A 146 4.97 17.34 -0.28
CA GLN A 146 4.82 18.06 -1.53
C GLN A 146 3.55 17.62 -2.29
N ASP A 147 3.10 18.44 -3.23
CA ASP A 147 2.05 18.08 -4.18
C ASP A 147 2.56 17.06 -5.21
N VAL A 148 1.60 16.43 -5.91
CA VAL A 148 1.85 15.42 -6.94
C VAL A 148 2.98 15.81 -7.90
N PRO A 149 2.97 17.01 -8.55
CA PRO A 149 4.00 17.38 -9.51
C PRO A 149 5.44 17.24 -9.02
N MET A 150 5.67 17.52 -7.73
CA MET A 150 6.99 17.51 -7.14
C MET A 150 7.55 16.09 -6.99
N VAL A 151 6.71 15.06 -6.87
CA VAL A 151 7.15 13.65 -6.93
C VAL A 151 7.36 13.22 -8.39
N LEU A 152 6.53 13.70 -9.31
CA LEU A 152 6.64 13.32 -10.73
C LEU A 152 7.92 13.83 -11.39
N ARG A 153 8.55 14.88 -10.87
CA ARG A 153 9.76 15.49 -11.45
C ARG A 153 10.94 14.51 -11.57
N GLU A 154 10.97 13.45 -10.77
CA GLU A 154 11.99 12.41 -10.82
C GLU A 154 11.81 11.48 -12.05
N SER A 155 10.67 11.59 -12.75
CA SER A 155 10.41 10.83 -13.96
C SER A 155 11.02 11.48 -15.21
N PRO A 156 11.56 10.69 -16.16
CA PRO A 156 12.16 11.23 -17.37
C PRO A 156 11.20 12.10 -18.20
N GLY A 157 11.67 13.27 -18.62
CA GLY A 157 10.91 14.20 -19.44
C GLY A 157 9.79 14.92 -18.70
N VAL A 158 9.76 14.85 -17.37
CA VAL A 158 8.87 15.63 -16.51
C VAL A 158 9.66 16.77 -15.89
N TYR A 159 9.08 17.96 -15.86
CA TYR A 159 9.61 19.10 -15.12
C TYR A 159 8.49 19.69 -14.27
N ALA A 160 8.79 20.00 -13.01
CA ALA A 160 7.84 20.56 -12.07
C ALA A 160 8.51 21.63 -11.21
N TYR A 161 7.72 22.63 -10.83
CA TYR A 161 8.13 23.68 -9.89
C TYR A 161 6.95 24.14 -9.03
N SER A 162 7.25 24.85 -7.95
CA SER A 162 6.28 25.50 -7.08
C SER A 162 6.62 26.98 -6.95
N ASP A 163 5.63 27.87 -7.03
CA ASP A 163 5.85 29.33 -6.95
C ASP A 163 6.48 29.76 -5.62
N ALA A 164 6.01 29.16 -4.52
CA ALA A 164 6.49 29.42 -3.17
C ALA A 164 7.81 28.68 -2.82
N GLY A 165 8.34 27.84 -3.72
CA GLY A 165 9.58 27.07 -3.52
C GLY A 165 9.54 25.97 -2.44
N ASN A 166 8.38 25.71 -1.84
CA ASN A 166 8.16 24.72 -0.78
C ASN A 166 7.53 23.41 -1.29
N GLY A 167 7.15 23.34 -2.57
CA GLY A 167 6.58 22.15 -3.17
C GLY A 167 5.09 21.89 -2.89
N VAL A 168 4.38 22.84 -2.27
CA VAL A 168 2.94 22.71 -1.93
C VAL A 168 2.20 23.96 -2.40
N GLY A 169 0.94 23.78 -2.81
CA GLY A 169 0.02 24.82 -3.23
C GLY A 169 0.10 25.10 -4.72
N TYR A 170 0.57 26.28 -5.11
CA TYR A 170 0.77 26.59 -6.52
C TYR A 170 1.96 25.83 -7.10
N THR A 171 1.69 24.60 -7.54
CA THR A 171 2.62 23.69 -8.20
C THR A 171 2.21 23.43 -9.64
N TYR A 172 3.21 23.19 -10.48
CA TYR A 172 3.01 23.03 -11.92
C TYR A 172 3.79 21.85 -12.45
N VAL A 173 3.26 21.24 -13.51
CA VAL A 173 3.91 20.12 -14.19
C VAL A 173 3.96 20.37 -15.70
N THR A 174 5.06 19.96 -16.30
CA THR A 174 5.22 19.88 -17.75
C THR A 174 5.77 18.51 -18.13
N ILE A 175 5.33 17.99 -19.26
CA ILE A 175 5.78 16.70 -19.81
C ILE A 175 6.25 16.95 -21.23
N ARG A 176 7.54 16.72 -21.51
CA ARG A 176 8.18 16.94 -22.82
C ARG A 176 7.89 18.34 -23.40
N GLY A 177 7.85 19.35 -22.55
CA GLY A 177 7.59 20.75 -22.92
C GLY A 177 6.10 21.13 -23.04
N PHE A 178 5.18 20.17 -22.93
CA PHE A 178 3.75 20.46 -22.85
C PHE A 178 3.36 20.86 -21.43
N LYS A 179 2.59 21.93 -21.30
CA LYS A 179 2.05 22.43 -20.02
C LYS A 179 0.89 21.56 -19.51
N GLN A 180 0.53 21.71 -18.25
CA GLN A 180 -0.52 20.92 -17.58
C GLN A 180 -1.92 21.05 -18.21
N ASP A 181 -2.18 22.11 -18.97
CA ASP A 181 -3.40 22.28 -19.77
C ASP A 181 -3.44 21.40 -21.04
N ARG A 182 -2.36 20.65 -21.30
CA ARG A 182 -2.25 19.65 -22.38
C ARG A 182 -1.92 18.26 -21.84
N ILE A 183 -2.07 18.04 -20.54
CA ILE A 183 -1.81 16.77 -19.86
C ILE A 183 -3.10 16.30 -19.18
N GLY A 184 -3.54 15.08 -19.49
CA GLY A 184 -4.70 14.48 -18.85
C GLY A 184 -4.35 13.94 -17.48
N VAL A 185 -4.90 14.51 -16.42
CA VAL A 185 -4.66 14.08 -15.05
C VAL A 185 -5.91 13.40 -14.53
N MET A 186 -5.73 12.24 -13.90
CA MET A 186 -6.81 11.41 -13.41
C MET A 186 -6.52 10.88 -12.00
N LEU A 187 -7.60 10.70 -11.25
CA LEU A 187 -7.62 9.93 -10.01
C LEU A 187 -8.55 8.73 -10.20
N ASN A 188 -8.01 7.52 -10.10
CA ASN A 188 -8.71 6.27 -10.35
C ASN A 188 -9.36 6.18 -11.75
N GLY A 189 -8.80 6.90 -12.73
CA GLY A 189 -9.33 7.04 -14.09
C GLY A 189 -10.39 8.15 -14.27
N ILE A 190 -10.78 8.85 -13.20
CA ILE A 190 -11.67 10.03 -13.25
C ILE A 190 -10.81 11.26 -13.61
N PRO A 191 -11.12 12.00 -14.68
CA PRO A 191 -10.41 13.23 -15.01
C PRO A 191 -10.54 14.28 -13.90
N LEU A 192 -9.41 14.90 -13.52
CA LEU A 192 -9.36 16.03 -12.59
C LEU A 192 -9.21 17.38 -13.31
N ASN A 193 -8.93 17.38 -14.62
CA ASN A 193 -8.78 18.61 -15.38
C ASN A 193 -10.08 19.42 -15.37
N ASP A 194 -9.94 20.72 -15.12
CA ASP A 194 -11.04 21.67 -15.21
C ASP A 194 -11.63 21.70 -16.64
N PRO A 195 -12.97 21.66 -16.81
CA PRO A 195 -13.59 21.65 -18.14
C PRO A 195 -13.34 22.90 -19.00
N GLU A 196 -13.07 24.05 -18.39
CA GLU A 196 -12.84 25.32 -19.08
C GLU A 196 -11.35 25.54 -19.39
N ALA A 197 -10.49 25.43 -18.38
CA ALA A 197 -9.06 25.68 -18.49
C ALA A 197 -8.28 24.47 -19.04
N HIS A 198 -8.86 23.27 -18.99
CA HIS A 198 -8.22 22.00 -19.32
C HIS A 198 -6.98 21.66 -18.47
N ALA A 199 -6.74 22.40 -17.39
CA ALA A 199 -5.63 22.23 -16.47
C ALA A 199 -6.10 21.62 -15.15
N VAL A 200 -5.19 21.01 -14.41
CA VAL A 200 -5.39 20.71 -12.99
C VAL A 200 -4.79 21.82 -12.15
N TYR A 201 -5.55 22.27 -11.16
CA TYR A 201 -5.09 23.15 -10.10
C TYR A 201 -4.76 22.29 -8.89
N TRP A 202 -3.49 21.93 -8.72
CA TRP A 202 -3.05 21.00 -7.67
C TRP A 202 -3.32 21.53 -6.25
N VAL A 203 -3.38 22.86 -6.11
CA VAL A 203 -3.79 23.59 -4.91
C VAL A 203 -5.21 23.25 -4.43
N ASP A 204 -6.09 22.78 -5.32
CA ASP A 204 -7.45 22.37 -4.95
C ASP A 204 -7.48 20.95 -4.36
N HIS A 205 -6.39 20.20 -4.55
CA HIS A 205 -6.32 18.76 -4.34
C HIS A 205 -5.42 18.42 -3.16
N GLY A 206 -5.86 18.79 -1.97
CA GLY A 206 -5.07 18.65 -0.75
C GLY A 206 -4.63 17.21 -0.45
N ASP A 207 -3.33 17.01 -0.25
CA ASP A 207 -2.67 15.76 0.17
C ASP A 207 -3.15 14.46 -0.52
N ILE A 208 -3.40 14.47 -1.82
CA ILE A 208 -3.81 13.27 -2.57
C ILE A 208 -2.72 12.18 -2.55
N LEU A 209 -1.44 12.58 -2.62
CA LEU A 209 -0.32 11.63 -2.64
C LEU A 209 -0.28 10.70 -1.43
N ALA A 210 -0.67 11.17 -0.24
CA ALA A 210 -0.68 10.34 0.97
C ALA A 210 -1.69 9.17 0.92
N SER A 211 -2.65 9.24 -0.01
CA SER A 211 -3.67 8.23 -0.26
C SER A 211 -3.44 7.41 -1.55
N SER A 212 -2.36 7.71 -2.29
CA SER A 212 -2.07 7.09 -3.58
C SER A 212 -1.23 5.82 -3.41
N GLY A 213 -1.70 4.70 -3.96
CA GLY A 213 -0.96 3.44 -4.08
C GLY A 213 -0.07 3.35 -5.31
N GLY A 214 -0.26 4.26 -6.27
CA GLY A 214 0.61 4.31 -7.43
C GLY A 214 0.22 5.38 -8.43
N ILE A 215 1.20 5.79 -9.24
CA ILE A 215 1.01 6.78 -10.29
C ILE A 215 1.58 6.22 -11.58
N GLN A 216 0.82 6.30 -12.67
CA GLN A 216 1.33 6.05 -14.01
C GLN A 216 1.36 7.33 -14.82
N ILE A 217 2.54 7.64 -15.37
CA ILE A 217 2.75 8.75 -16.30
C ILE A 217 2.93 8.16 -17.70
N GLN A 218 2.09 8.53 -18.66
CA GLN A 218 2.28 8.23 -20.08
C GLN A 218 2.68 9.50 -20.80
N ARG A 219 3.71 9.42 -21.65
CA ARG A 219 4.33 10.59 -22.29
C ARG A 219 4.01 10.64 -23.78
N GLY A 220 3.47 11.78 -24.22
CA GLY A 220 2.96 11.97 -25.57
C GLY A 220 1.52 11.48 -25.71
N VAL A 221 1.03 11.41 -26.94
CA VAL A 221 -0.34 10.98 -27.25
C VAL A 221 -0.52 9.53 -26.78
N GLY A 222 -1.26 9.37 -25.69
CA GLY A 222 -1.51 8.08 -25.05
C GLY A 222 -2.69 7.34 -25.67
N ASN A 223 -3.31 6.44 -24.89
CA ASN A 223 -4.56 5.79 -25.27
C ASN A 223 -5.70 6.82 -25.47
N ALA A 224 -6.56 6.59 -26.47
CA ALA A 224 -7.64 7.51 -26.88
C ALA A 224 -8.74 7.76 -25.81
N LEU A 225 -8.60 7.20 -24.61
CA LEU A 225 -9.61 7.21 -23.55
C LEU A 225 -9.48 8.40 -22.58
N TYR A 226 -8.50 9.28 -22.77
CA TYR A 226 -8.20 10.38 -21.84
C TYR A 226 -8.90 11.72 -22.15
N GLY A 227 -9.78 11.76 -23.16
CA GLY A 227 -10.49 12.98 -23.56
C GLY A 227 -9.65 13.92 -24.45
N ALA A 228 -10.25 15.05 -24.84
CA ALA A 228 -9.83 15.88 -25.98
C ALA A 228 -8.54 16.70 -25.78
N ALA A 229 -7.96 16.75 -24.58
CA ALA A 229 -6.89 17.72 -24.23
C ALA A 229 -5.56 17.08 -23.75
N THR A 230 -5.19 15.89 -24.21
CA THR A 230 -4.09 15.09 -23.61
C THR A 230 -2.87 14.85 -24.52
N PHE A 231 -2.51 15.86 -25.33
CA PHE A 231 -1.41 15.74 -26.29
C PHE A 231 -0.02 15.54 -25.65
N GLY A 232 0.23 16.16 -24.50
CA GLY A 232 1.50 16.08 -23.79
C GLY A 232 1.71 14.75 -23.07
N GLY A 233 0.62 14.06 -22.74
CA GLY A 233 0.64 12.85 -21.93
C GLY A 233 -0.56 12.74 -21.00
N SER A 234 -0.48 11.74 -20.15
CA SER A 234 -1.43 11.54 -19.05
C SER A 234 -0.73 11.18 -17.76
N ILE A 235 -1.34 11.54 -16.65
CA ILE A 235 -0.98 11.15 -15.29
C ILE A 235 -2.22 10.50 -14.69
N ASN A 236 -2.14 9.25 -14.27
CA ASN A 236 -3.24 8.59 -13.56
C ASN A 236 -2.74 8.11 -12.20
N MET A 237 -3.34 8.65 -11.15
CA MET A 237 -3.10 8.26 -9.77
C MET A 237 -4.14 7.21 -9.37
N VAL A 238 -3.73 6.19 -8.62
CA VAL A 238 -4.63 5.15 -8.12
C VAL A 238 -4.55 5.10 -6.61
N THR A 239 -5.70 5.08 -5.95
CA THR A 239 -5.79 5.04 -4.49
C THR A 239 -5.72 3.60 -4.00
N GLU A 240 -5.08 3.42 -2.85
CA GLU A 240 -4.94 2.11 -2.19
C GLU A 240 -5.88 2.02 -0.99
N VAL A 241 -6.62 0.92 -0.92
CA VAL A 241 -7.61 0.66 0.15
C VAL A 241 -7.43 -0.74 0.74
N GLN A 242 -7.00 -1.70 -0.10
CA GLN A 242 -6.71 -3.08 0.30
C GLN A 242 -5.22 -3.31 0.48
N ASP A 243 -4.89 -4.44 1.10
CA ASP A 243 -3.51 -4.92 1.31
C ASP A 243 -2.62 -3.98 2.15
N LEU A 244 -3.24 -2.98 2.79
CA LEU A 244 -2.60 -2.11 3.76
C LEU A 244 -2.49 -2.80 5.13
N PRO A 245 -1.39 -2.62 5.88
CA PRO A 245 -1.27 -3.15 7.22
C PRO A 245 -2.39 -2.63 8.13
N ALA A 246 -3.16 -3.54 8.71
CA ALA A 246 -4.27 -3.19 9.58
C ALA A 246 -3.77 -2.45 10.83
N GLY A 247 -4.37 -1.29 11.12
CA GLY A 247 -4.05 -0.49 12.29
C GLY A 247 -4.13 1.01 12.03
N VAL A 248 -3.51 1.76 12.95
CA VAL A 248 -3.40 3.22 12.88
C VAL A 248 -1.96 3.59 12.65
N ALA A 249 -1.70 4.45 11.66
CA ALA A 249 -0.41 5.07 11.45
C ALA A 249 -0.50 6.57 11.73
N VAL A 250 0.49 7.10 12.45
CA VAL A 250 0.63 8.53 12.70
C VAL A 250 1.95 8.99 12.11
N LYS A 251 1.90 9.99 11.23
CA LYS A 251 3.06 10.63 10.62
C LYS A 251 3.13 12.08 11.09
N THR A 252 4.30 12.51 11.54
CA THR A 252 4.56 13.89 11.91
C THR A 252 5.88 14.35 11.30
N GLY A 253 5.95 15.62 10.93
CA GLY A 253 7.14 16.21 10.33
C GLY A 253 7.25 17.68 10.70
N TYR A 254 8.47 18.18 10.86
CA TYR A 254 8.75 19.57 11.16
C TYR A 254 9.90 20.07 10.29
N GLY A 255 9.88 21.36 9.95
CA GLY A 255 10.85 21.92 9.01
C GLY A 255 10.94 23.45 9.08
N ASN A 256 11.94 23.99 8.38
CA ASN A 256 12.19 25.41 8.35
C ASN A 256 12.73 25.88 7.00
N TYR A 257 12.03 26.86 6.43
CA TYR A 257 12.47 27.61 5.25
C TYR A 257 12.90 29.05 5.59
N LEU A 258 12.56 29.56 6.78
CA LEU A 258 12.72 30.97 7.15
C LEU A 258 14.13 31.30 7.65
N GLN A 259 14.67 30.50 8.57
CA GLN A 259 15.86 30.89 9.34
C GLN A 259 17.10 30.06 8.98
N SER A 260 18.20 30.76 8.73
CA SER A 260 19.56 30.20 8.69
C SER A 260 20.34 30.84 9.83
N GLY A 261 20.24 30.27 11.03
CA GLY A 261 20.90 30.75 12.24
C GLY A 261 21.20 29.59 13.19
N PRO A 262 21.94 29.83 14.29
CA PRO A 262 22.29 28.78 15.25
C PRO A 262 21.10 28.29 16.08
N GLU A 263 19.99 29.03 16.08
CA GLU A 263 18.76 28.69 16.81
C GLU A 263 17.90 27.68 16.04
N LEU A 264 17.47 26.62 16.71
CA LEU A 264 16.53 25.66 16.15
C LEU A 264 15.13 26.28 16.11
N SER A 265 14.73 26.75 14.93
CA SER A 265 13.37 27.18 14.62
C SER A 265 12.77 26.22 13.60
N LEU A 266 11.56 25.71 13.84
CA LEU A 266 10.88 24.71 13.01
C LEU A 266 9.39 25.06 12.85
N PRO A 267 9.08 26.18 12.18
CA PRO A 267 7.72 26.72 12.14
C PRO A 267 6.78 25.91 11.22
N SER A 268 7.33 25.13 10.28
CA SER A 268 6.53 24.27 9.41
C SER A 268 6.26 22.94 10.11
N LEU A 269 5.01 22.47 10.03
CA LEU A 269 4.51 21.27 10.69
C LEU A 269 3.65 20.48 9.72
N LYS A 270 3.79 19.16 9.72
CA LYS A 270 2.71 18.27 9.29
C LYS A 270 2.35 17.29 10.39
N MET A 271 1.06 17.02 10.47
CA MET A 271 0.51 15.84 11.13
C MET A 271 -0.42 15.10 10.18
N SER A 272 -0.34 13.77 10.16
CA SER A 272 -1.32 12.92 9.49
C SER A 272 -1.57 11.67 10.30
N MET A 273 -2.83 11.24 10.30
CA MET A 273 -3.27 10.02 10.92
C MET A 273 -4.06 9.24 9.88
N SER A 274 -3.74 7.97 9.72
CA SER A 274 -4.48 7.06 8.86
C SER A 274 -4.87 5.79 9.61
N TYR A 275 -6.02 5.25 9.26
CA TYR A 275 -6.52 3.95 9.68
C TYR A 275 -6.73 3.09 8.43
N ALA A 276 -6.27 1.84 8.50
CA ALA A 276 -6.58 0.82 7.53
C ALA A 276 -7.03 -0.44 8.26
N GLY A 277 -8.01 -1.16 7.72
CA GLY A 277 -8.41 -2.44 8.28
C GLY A 277 -9.67 -2.99 7.62
N ASP A 278 -9.91 -4.27 7.89
CA ASP A 278 -11.08 -4.99 7.38
C ASP A 278 -12.19 -5.03 8.43
N ALA A 279 -13.43 -4.85 7.97
CA ALA A 279 -14.63 -4.95 8.79
C ALA A 279 -15.68 -5.84 8.11
N MET A 280 -16.59 -6.40 8.91
CA MET A 280 -17.77 -7.10 8.40
C MET A 280 -18.98 -6.18 8.48
N VAL A 281 -19.49 -5.73 7.33
CA VAL A 281 -20.68 -4.87 7.24
C VAL A 281 -21.82 -5.67 6.63
N MET A 282 -22.89 -5.91 7.40
CA MET A 282 -24.04 -6.73 6.97
C MET A 282 -23.64 -8.12 6.43
N GLY A 283 -22.59 -8.73 6.99
CA GLY A 283 -22.08 -10.04 6.55
C GLY A 283 -21.16 -10.01 5.33
N ILE A 284 -20.82 -8.83 4.81
CA ILE A 284 -19.90 -8.65 3.68
C ILE A 284 -18.55 -8.17 4.23
N PRO A 285 -17.42 -8.79 3.84
CA PRO A 285 -16.09 -8.27 4.18
C PRO A 285 -15.83 -6.98 3.38
N VAL A 286 -15.48 -5.92 4.10
CA VAL A 286 -15.22 -4.58 3.56
C VAL A 286 -13.86 -4.11 4.05
N ALA A 287 -12.96 -3.79 3.12
CA ALA A 287 -11.73 -3.07 3.40
C ALA A 287 -12.05 -1.59 3.62
N MET A 288 -11.54 -1.02 4.70
CA MET A 288 -11.78 0.37 5.09
C MET A 288 -10.46 1.12 5.18
N TYR A 289 -10.45 2.34 4.64
CA TYR A 289 -9.34 3.28 4.78
C TYR A 289 -9.88 4.65 5.18
N ALA A 290 -9.22 5.29 6.14
CA ALA A 290 -9.49 6.67 6.50
C ALA A 290 -8.18 7.40 6.75
N ARG A 291 -8.06 8.63 6.26
CA ARG A 291 -6.91 9.51 6.51
C ARG A 291 -7.40 10.90 6.83
N ILE A 292 -6.76 11.54 7.80
CA ILE A 292 -6.81 12.98 8.01
C ILE A 292 -5.40 13.52 8.07
N SER A 293 -5.23 14.77 7.65
CA SER A 293 -3.94 15.46 7.65
C SER A 293 -4.11 16.95 7.84
N ARG A 294 -3.08 17.55 8.42
CA ARG A 294 -2.87 18.98 8.51
C ARG A 294 -1.43 19.28 8.16
N LEU A 295 -1.22 20.22 7.26
CA LEU A 295 0.08 20.75 6.89
C LEU A 295 0.09 22.26 7.06
N ASN A 296 1.18 22.78 7.61
CA ASN A 296 1.51 24.20 7.62
C ASN A 296 2.95 24.34 7.15
N SER A 297 3.15 25.11 6.09
CA SER A 297 4.45 25.44 5.52
C SER A 297 4.57 26.95 5.46
N GLU A 298 5.72 27.47 5.89
CA GLU A 298 5.97 28.92 5.83
C GLU A 298 6.32 29.41 4.40
N GLY A 299 6.59 28.47 3.49
CA GLY A 299 7.10 28.80 2.16
C GLY A 299 8.58 29.14 2.15
N TYR A 300 9.25 28.94 1.00
CA TYR A 300 10.62 29.45 0.83
C TYR A 300 10.62 30.98 0.70
N ARG A 301 9.69 31.53 -0.08
CA ARG A 301 9.57 32.97 -0.29
C ARG A 301 8.87 33.65 0.88
N SER A 302 9.15 34.93 1.07
CA SER A 302 8.59 35.71 2.18
C SER A 302 7.07 35.78 2.06
N GLY A 303 6.35 35.48 3.14
CA GLY A 303 4.88 35.54 3.18
C GLY A 303 4.18 34.62 2.18
N SER A 304 4.84 33.56 1.69
CA SER A 304 4.28 32.59 0.73
C SER A 304 3.85 31.28 1.42
N GLY A 305 3.31 31.38 2.62
CA GLY A 305 2.94 30.21 3.41
C GLY A 305 1.73 29.47 2.84
N THR A 306 1.67 28.18 3.12
CA THR A 306 0.56 27.28 2.76
C THR A 306 0.08 26.53 3.99
N GLY A 307 -1.22 26.63 4.28
CA GLY A 307 -1.90 25.83 5.28
C GLY A 307 -2.92 24.92 4.60
N GLN A 308 -2.90 23.64 4.92
CA GLN A 308 -3.75 22.65 4.27
C GLN A 308 -4.35 21.70 5.30
N TYR A 309 -5.64 21.40 5.16
CA TYR A 309 -6.32 20.28 5.80
C TYR A 309 -6.83 19.35 4.70
N SER A 310 -6.65 18.06 4.91
CA SER A 310 -7.11 17.09 3.92
C SER A 310 -7.59 15.81 4.60
N GLY A 311 -8.62 15.20 4.02
CA GLY A 311 -9.22 13.96 4.47
C GLY A 311 -9.51 13.02 3.30
N HIS A 312 -9.42 11.72 3.55
CA HIS A 312 -9.81 10.66 2.62
C HIS A 312 -10.53 9.57 3.39
N LEU A 313 -11.67 9.12 2.87
CA LEU A 313 -12.40 7.98 3.39
C LEU A 313 -12.70 7.05 2.22
N ALA A 314 -12.39 5.77 2.36
CA ALA A 314 -12.69 4.78 1.34
C ALA A 314 -13.19 3.47 1.97
N MET A 315 -14.10 2.82 1.25
CA MET A 315 -14.59 1.49 1.53
C MET A 315 -14.57 0.69 0.23
N GLU A 316 -14.03 -0.51 0.28
CA GLU A 316 -14.02 -1.42 -0.86
C GLU A 316 -14.46 -2.81 -0.44
N TRP A 317 -15.31 -3.43 -1.25
CA TRP A 317 -15.71 -4.81 -1.05
C TRP A 317 -15.63 -5.57 -2.36
N ASN A 318 -15.03 -6.74 -2.24
CA ASN A 318 -14.70 -7.59 -3.37
C ASN A 318 -15.41 -8.94 -3.24
N SER A 319 -15.78 -9.45 -4.40
CA SER A 319 -16.33 -10.79 -4.61
C SER A 319 -15.56 -11.43 -5.76
N PRO A 320 -15.64 -12.76 -5.95
CA PRO A 320 -14.90 -13.43 -7.02
C PRO A 320 -15.15 -12.89 -8.44
N LYS A 321 -16.25 -12.16 -8.66
CA LYS A 321 -16.64 -11.63 -9.99
C LYS A 321 -16.94 -10.14 -10.00
N SER A 322 -16.82 -9.44 -8.87
CA SER A 322 -17.09 -8.01 -8.84
C SER A 322 -16.36 -7.29 -7.72
N SER A 323 -16.01 -6.05 -7.97
CA SER A 323 -15.39 -5.11 -7.03
C SER A 323 -16.24 -3.86 -6.97
N THR A 324 -16.47 -3.34 -5.77
CA THR A 324 -17.12 -2.04 -5.59
C THR A 324 -16.35 -1.21 -4.58
N ARG A 325 -16.06 0.03 -4.96
CA ARG A 325 -15.36 1.01 -4.13
C ARG A 325 -16.21 2.28 -4.03
N ILE A 326 -16.35 2.79 -2.82
CA ILE A 326 -16.83 4.14 -2.54
C ILE A 326 -15.68 4.88 -1.87
N GLU A 327 -15.35 6.06 -2.35
CA GLU A 327 -14.35 6.90 -1.70
C GLU A 327 -14.68 8.39 -1.81
N GLY A 328 -14.30 9.13 -0.78
CA GLY A 328 -14.48 10.56 -0.66
C GLY A 328 -13.18 11.25 -0.24
N PHE A 329 -12.87 12.37 -0.87
CA PHE A 329 -11.79 13.28 -0.50
C PHE A 329 -12.37 14.60 -0.06
N ILE A 330 -11.73 15.24 0.91
CA ILE A 330 -11.96 16.64 1.27
C ILE A 330 -10.61 17.35 1.37
N GLY A 331 -10.57 18.59 0.90
CA GLY A 331 -9.40 19.46 0.99
C GLY A 331 -9.86 20.88 1.32
N ASP A 332 -9.16 21.51 2.27
CA ASP A 332 -9.22 22.94 2.54
C ASP A 332 -7.78 23.44 2.51
N GLU A 333 -7.50 24.38 1.63
CA GLU A 333 -6.16 24.95 1.50
C GLU A 333 -6.19 26.47 1.47
N VAL A 334 -5.27 27.08 2.22
CA VAL A 334 -4.95 28.49 2.14
C VAL A 334 -3.52 28.63 1.65
N THR A 335 -3.34 29.19 0.46
CA THR A 335 -2.02 29.40 -0.17
C THR A 335 -1.81 30.88 -0.47
N HIS A 336 -0.68 31.42 -0.05
CA HIS A 336 -0.32 32.83 -0.30
C HIS A 336 0.40 32.98 -1.65
N PHE A 337 0.23 34.14 -2.28
CA PHE A 337 0.74 34.38 -3.64
C PHE A 337 2.26 34.50 -3.68
N ALA A 338 2.86 33.92 -4.71
CA ALA A 338 4.30 33.99 -4.97
C ALA A 338 4.63 33.87 -6.48
N TRP A 339 3.68 34.23 -7.34
CA TRP A 339 3.68 33.94 -8.78
C TRP A 339 4.85 34.55 -9.55
N ASP A 340 5.30 35.74 -9.14
CA ASP A 340 6.31 36.49 -9.88
C ASP A 340 7.72 36.12 -9.47
N GLY A 341 8.47 35.55 -10.41
CA GLY A 341 9.89 35.30 -10.24
C GLY A 341 10.70 36.57 -9.96
N ILE A 342 11.85 36.38 -9.31
CA ILE A 342 12.86 37.42 -9.11
C ILE A 342 13.94 37.30 -10.18
N ALA A 343 14.41 38.44 -10.69
CA ALA A 343 15.42 38.45 -11.74
C ALA A 343 16.47 39.55 -11.51
N PRO A 344 17.76 39.30 -11.81
CA PRO A 344 18.81 40.32 -11.73
C PRO A 344 18.53 41.56 -12.58
N ALA A 345 17.76 41.42 -13.65
CA ALA A 345 17.32 42.54 -14.49
C ALA A 345 16.52 43.61 -13.72
N TYR A 346 15.92 43.24 -12.58
CA TYR A 346 15.19 44.15 -11.69
C TYR A 346 16.00 44.56 -10.45
N GLY A 347 17.30 44.28 -10.42
CA GLY A 347 18.21 44.69 -9.34
C GLY A 347 18.38 43.69 -8.19
N PHE A 348 17.82 42.48 -8.29
CA PHE A 348 17.98 41.44 -7.28
C PHE A 348 19.31 40.69 -7.42
N ASP A 349 20.06 40.55 -6.33
CA ASP A 349 21.25 39.71 -6.27
C ASP A 349 20.86 38.26 -5.92
N LEU A 350 20.88 37.38 -6.92
CA LEU A 350 20.56 35.96 -6.71
C LEU A 350 21.61 35.21 -5.89
N THR A 351 22.75 35.82 -5.54
CA THR A 351 23.70 35.24 -4.59
C THR A 351 23.30 35.50 -3.14
N ASP A 352 22.54 36.57 -2.88
CA ASP A 352 21.97 36.90 -1.57
C ASP A 352 20.70 36.07 -1.26
N ARG A 353 20.57 35.60 -0.02
CA ARG A 353 19.44 34.75 0.38
C ARG A 353 18.15 35.54 0.55
N ASN A 354 18.22 36.79 1.01
CA ASN A 354 17.04 37.60 1.25
C ASN A 354 16.42 38.04 -0.07
N ASP A 355 17.25 38.47 -1.01
CA ASP A 355 16.82 38.77 -2.38
C ASP A 355 16.20 37.55 -3.05
N ARG A 356 16.81 36.36 -2.88
CA ARG A 356 16.23 35.10 -3.37
C ARG A 356 14.84 34.78 -2.83
N ARG A 357 14.51 35.30 -1.65
CA ARG A 357 13.26 35.02 -0.92
C ARG A 357 12.27 36.18 -1.00
N TYR A 358 12.65 37.31 -1.60
CA TYR A 358 11.75 38.45 -1.75
C TYR A 358 10.47 38.03 -2.47
N ASN A 359 9.33 38.58 -2.07
CA ASN A 359 8.02 38.29 -2.66
C ASN A 359 7.20 39.58 -2.74
N PHE A 360 6.91 40.01 -3.96
CA PHE A 360 6.15 41.23 -4.23
C PHE A 360 4.79 41.21 -3.52
N TYR A 361 4.10 40.07 -3.52
CA TYR A 361 2.77 39.96 -2.93
C TYR A 361 2.78 40.08 -1.39
N ALA A 362 3.91 39.81 -0.74
CA ALA A 362 4.06 40.00 0.70
C ALA A 362 4.51 41.42 1.08
N ASP A 363 5.00 42.20 0.13
CA ASP A 363 5.50 43.56 0.36
C ASP A 363 4.35 44.57 0.50
N PRO A 364 4.20 45.24 1.66
CA PRO A 364 3.20 46.27 1.87
C PRO A 364 3.20 47.41 0.83
N ASP A 365 4.37 47.79 0.34
CA ASP A 365 4.51 48.88 -0.62
C ASP A 365 4.01 48.47 -2.01
N TYR A 366 4.14 47.19 -2.35
CA TYR A 366 3.63 46.63 -3.59
C TYR A 366 2.14 46.29 -3.52
N ASN A 367 1.68 45.69 -2.42
CA ASN A 367 0.30 45.24 -2.26
C ASN A 367 -0.65 46.31 -1.67
N GLY A 368 -0.17 47.54 -1.46
CA GLY A 368 -0.95 48.64 -0.89
C GLY A 368 -1.38 48.41 0.57
N GLY A 369 -0.67 47.56 1.31
CA GLY A 369 -0.97 47.16 2.69
C GLY A 369 -2.07 46.11 2.84
N LEU A 370 -2.61 45.56 1.74
CA LEU A 370 -3.77 44.66 1.75
C LEU A 370 -3.39 43.19 2.00
N ARG A 371 -2.88 42.88 3.20
CA ARG A 371 -2.44 41.52 3.56
C ARG A 371 -3.52 40.43 3.41
N ALA A 372 -4.78 40.79 3.60
CA ALA A 372 -5.89 39.82 3.50
C ALA A 372 -6.17 39.36 2.05
N ALA A 373 -5.73 40.12 1.05
CA ALA A 373 -5.97 39.85 -0.36
C ALA A 373 -4.86 39.00 -1.02
N ASN A 374 -3.75 38.73 -0.33
CA ASN A 374 -2.58 38.05 -0.93
C ASN A 374 -2.57 36.54 -0.68
N LYS A 375 -3.76 35.93 -0.77
CA LYS A 375 -3.95 34.50 -0.59
C LYS A 375 -5.22 34.06 -1.28
N ASP A 376 -5.22 32.81 -1.69
CA ASP A 376 -6.42 32.11 -2.10
C ASP A 376 -6.81 31.09 -1.03
N VAL A 377 -8.11 30.80 -1.00
CA VAL A 377 -8.72 29.81 -0.14
C VAL A 377 -9.48 28.85 -1.02
N PHE A 378 -9.05 27.59 -1.02
CA PHE A 378 -9.61 26.53 -1.83
C PHE A 378 -10.31 25.52 -0.94
N GLN A 379 -11.48 25.07 -1.39
CA GLN A 379 -12.23 24.01 -0.76
C GLN A 379 -12.71 23.07 -1.85
N GLN A 380 -12.32 21.80 -1.75
CA GLN A 380 -12.74 20.79 -2.71
C GLN A 380 -13.14 19.49 -2.02
N TRP A 381 -14.06 18.78 -2.65
CA TRP A 381 -14.59 17.52 -2.20
C TRP A 381 -14.84 16.65 -3.40
N ILE A 382 -14.24 15.46 -3.41
CA ILE A 382 -14.42 14.49 -4.47
C ILE A 382 -15.18 13.33 -3.86
N LEU A 383 -16.27 12.89 -4.49
CA LEU A 383 -16.97 11.67 -4.13
C LEU A 383 -17.00 10.77 -5.35
N SER A 384 -16.63 9.50 -5.19
CA SER A 384 -16.71 8.52 -6.27
C SER A 384 -17.27 7.19 -5.81
N LEU A 385 -18.06 6.58 -6.70
CA LEU A 385 -18.54 5.21 -6.62
C LEU A 385 -18.09 4.48 -7.89
N LYS A 386 -17.28 3.45 -7.70
CA LYS A 386 -16.78 2.60 -8.77
C LYS A 386 -17.31 1.19 -8.58
N HIS A 387 -17.87 0.61 -9.62
CA HIS A 387 -18.29 -0.79 -9.64
C HIS A 387 -17.73 -1.47 -10.89
N ILE A 388 -17.09 -2.62 -10.71
CA ILE A 388 -16.59 -3.46 -11.79
C ILE A 388 -17.18 -4.85 -11.62
N ARG A 389 -17.65 -5.44 -12.72
CA ARG A 389 -18.22 -6.79 -12.75
C ARG A 389 -17.69 -7.57 -13.94
N GLN A 390 -17.29 -8.80 -13.71
CA GLN A 390 -16.95 -9.75 -14.76
C GLN A 390 -18.21 -10.19 -15.51
N MET A 391 -18.17 -10.07 -16.84
CA MET A 391 -19.21 -10.53 -17.76
C MET A 391 -18.57 -11.46 -18.80
N GLY A 392 -18.74 -12.78 -18.64
CA GLY A 392 -18.07 -13.77 -19.48
C GLY A 392 -16.55 -13.73 -19.31
N SER A 393 -15.82 -13.59 -20.42
CA SER A 393 -14.36 -13.40 -20.43
C SER A 393 -13.92 -11.95 -20.27
N GLY A 394 -14.85 -10.99 -20.20
CA GLY A 394 -14.57 -9.56 -20.09
C GLY A 394 -15.02 -8.96 -18.76
N TYR A 395 -14.76 -7.66 -18.61
CA TYR A 395 -15.19 -6.86 -17.46
C TYR A 395 -15.98 -5.65 -17.92
N LEU A 396 -17.04 -5.32 -17.20
CA LEU A 396 -17.77 -4.07 -17.32
C LEU A 396 -17.48 -3.23 -16.07
N GLY A 397 -17.00 -2.01 -16.27
CA GLY A 397 -16.73 -1.07 -15.20
C GLY A 397 -17.53 0.22 -15.38
N THR A 398 -18.10 0.71 -14.29
CA THR A 398 -18.78 2.00 -14.22
C THR A 398 -18.23 2.79 -13.04
N THR A 399 -17.94 4.06 -13.28
CA THR A 399 -17.57 5.01 -12.23
C THR A 399 -18.50 6.20 -12.31
N ILE A 400 -19.12 6.53 -11.19
CA ILE A 400 -19.92 7.74 -10.98
C ILE A 400 -19.14 8.61 -10.01
N TYR A 401 -19.03 9.90 -10.31
CA TYR A 401 -18.26 10.81 -9.48
C TYR A 401 -18.89 12.21 -9.43
N HIS A 402 -18.52 12.93 -8.38
CA HIS A 402 -18.77 14.35 -8.17
C HIS A 402 -17.47 14.99 -7.66
N VAL A 403 -17.12 16.16 -8.18
CA VAL A 403 -15.88 16.88 -7.92
C VAL A 403 -16.20 18.35 -7.69
#